data_AF-A0AAU5XIQ7-F1
#
_entry.id   AF-A0AAU5XIQ7-F1
#
_cell.length_a   1.000
_cell.length_b   1.000
_cell.length_c   1.000
_cell.angle_alpha   90.00
_cell.angle_beta   90.00
_cell.angle_gamma   90.00
#
_symmetry.space_group_name_H-M   'P 1'
#
loop_
_entity.id
_entity.type
_entity.pdbx_description
1 polymer ?
#
loop_
_entity_poly.entity_id
_entity_poly.type
_entity_poly.pdbx_seq_one_letter_code
_entity_poly.pdbx_strand_id
1 'polypeptide(L)' 'MTECPVCAWPESEPYEVLSRHATSEGLVTYTRCACGEVRVSLLRYGVAETLRPGR' A
#
# COMPACT_ATOMS: atom_id res chain seq x y z
N MET A 1 0.49 6.32 -14.21
CA MET A 1 -0.65 6.16 -13.28
C MET A 1 -1.16 4.76 -13.50
N THR A 2 -1.22 3.94 -12.45
CA THR A 2 -1.76 2.59 -12.56
C THR A 2 -3.23 2.69 -12.21
N GLU A 3 -4.08 2.22 -13.13
CA GLU A 3 -5.54 2.24 -13.00
C GLU A 3 -6.02 0.79 -13.01
N CYS A 4 -7.13 0.51 -12.33
CA CYS A 4 -7.66 -0.85 -12.32
C CYS A 4 -8.13 -1.24 -13.73
N PRO A 5 -7.74 -2.42 -14.25
CA PRO A 5 -8.11 -2.86 -15.59
C PRO A 5 -9.61 -3.12 -15.77
N VAL A 6 -10.38 -3.19 -14.66
CA VAL A 6 -11.83 -3.47 -14.67
C VAL A 6 -12.66 -2.19 -14.55
N CYS A 7 -12.35 -1.34 -13.56
CA CYS A 7 -13.11 -0.11 -13.24
C CYS A 7 -12.50 1.17 -13.82
N ALA A 8 -11.27 1.12 -14.35
CA ALA A 8 -10.43 2.31 -14.63
C ALA A 8 -10.24 3.24 -13.42
N TRP A 9 -10.47 2.75 -12.20
CA TRP A 9 -10.31 3.55 -10.99
C TRP A 9 -8.82 3.74 -10.68
N PRO A 10 -8.38 4.95 -10.28
CA PRO A 10 -6.98 5.21 -9.97
C PRO A 10 -6.53 4.41 -8.75
N GLU A 11 -5.44 3.66 -8.88
CA GLU A 11 -4.89 2.88 -7.76
C GLU A 11 -4.33 3.75 -6.64
N SER A 12 -4.10 5.03 -6.91
CA SER A 12 -3.68 6.03 -5.94
C SER A 12 -4.77 6.37 -4.92
N GLU A 13 -6.04 6.09 -5.22
CA GLU A 13 -7.18 6.37 -4.34
C GLU A 13 -7.95 5.07 -4.05
N PRO A 14 -7.60 4.35 -2.97
CA PRO A 14 -8.34 3.15 -2.60
C PRO A 14 -9.77 3.51 -2.21
N TYR A 15 -10.75 2.90 -2.88
CA TYR A 15 -12.16 3.14 -2.61
C TYR A 15 -12.54 2.74 -1.18
N GLU A 16 -12.11 1.56 -0.74
CA GLU A 16 -12.29 1.10 0.64
C GLU A 16 -11.05 0.32 1.11
N VAL A 17 -10.62 0.58 2.35
CA VAL A 17 -9.59 -0.22 3.01
C VAL A 17 -10.28 -1.28 3.84
N LEU A 18 -10.12 -2.54 3.45
CA LEU A 18 -10.76 -3.68 4.11
C LEU A 18 -10.05 -4.05 5.42
N SER A 19 -8.72 -4.11 5.38
CA SER A 19 -7.93 -4.47 6.55
C SER A 19 -6.49 -3.98 6.44
N ARG A 20 -5.86 -3.78 7.60
CA ARG A 20 -4.45 -3.45 7.76
C ARG A 20 -3.83 -4.40 8.76
N HIS A 21 -2.77 -5.09 8.35
CA HIS A 21 -2.04 -6.03 9.18
C HIS A 21 -0.57 -5.63 9.23
N ALA A 22 -0.10 -5.27 10.42
CA ALA A 22 1.33 -5.12 10.67
C ALA A 22 1.96 -6.52 10.75
N THR A 23 3.00 -6.75 9.95
CA THR A 23 3.81 -7.96 9.93
C THR A 23 5.24 -7.61 10.31
N SER A 24 6.11 -8.60 10.51
CA SER A 24 7.53 -8.34 10.78
C SER A 24 8.27 -7.69 9.61
N GLU A 25 7.78 -7.85 8.37
CA GLU A 25 8.39 -7.27 7.17
C GLU A 25 7.88 -5.85 6.87
N GLY A 26 6.68 -5.50 7.33
CA GLY A 26 6.05 -4.24 6.98
C GLY A 26 4.58 -4.16 7.35
N LEU A 27 3.84 -3.30 6.64
CA LEU A 27 2.40 -3.15 6.75
C LEU A 27 1.73 -3.69 5.49
N VAL A 28 0.96 -4.77 5.64
CA VAL A 28 0.09 -5.29 4.58
C VAL A 28 -1.25 -4.58 4.66
N THR A 29 -1.66 -3.96 3.55
CA THR A 29 -2.97 -3.31 3.42
C THR A 29 -3.78 -3.99 2.34
N TYR A 30 -5.00 -4.38 2.69
CA TYR A 30 -5.99 -4.91 1.77
C TYR A 30 -6.96 -3.79 1.40
N THR A 31 -7.10 -3.54 0.12
CA THR A 31 -7.94 -2.48 -0.45
C THR A 31 -8.91 -3.09 -1.46
N ARG A 32 -10.07 -2.48 -1.63
CA ARG A 32 -11.08 -2.89 -2.60
C ARG A 32 -11.29 -1.78 -3.62
N CYS A 33 -11.28 -2.07 -4.93
CA CYS A 33 -11.76 -1.10 -5.94
C CYS A 33 -13.29 -0.96 -5.81
N ALA A 34 -13.83 0.14 -6.31
CA ALA A 34 -15.26 0.30 -6.59
C ALA A 34 -15.88 -0.86 -7.40
N CYS A 35 -15.13 -1.55 -8.28
CA CYS A 35 -15.64 -2.75 -9.00
C CYS A 35 -15.76 -4.01 -8.12
N GLY A 36 -15.13 -4.02 -6.94
CA GLY A 36 -15.08 -5.17 -6.04
C GLY A 36 -13.77 -5.96 -6.05
N GLU A 37 -12.83 -5.65 -6.94
CA GLU A 37 -11.52 -6.30 -6.99
C GLU A 37 -10.71 -6.02 -5.71
N VAL A 38 -10.15 -7.06 -5.10
CA VAL A 38 -9.33 -6.95 -3.90
C VAL A 38 -7.86 -6.83 -4.29
N ARG A 39 -7.23 -5.75 -3.84
CA ARG A 39 -5.80 -5.49 -4.04
C ARG A 39 -5.06 -5.53 -2.72
N VAL A 40 -3.89 -6.18 -2.75
CA VAL A 40 -2.99 -6.30 -1.61
C VAL A 40 -1.75 -5.45 -1.88
N SER A 41 -1.40 -4.59 -0.91
CA SER A 41 -0.19 -3.78 -0.96
C SER A 41 0.66 -4.05 0.28
N LEU A 42 1.98 -4.16 0.10
CA LEU A 42 2.95 -4.31 1.18
C LEU A 42 3.85 -3.08 1.22
N LEU A 43 3.74 -2.31 2.30
CA LEU A 43 4.70 -1.28 2.63
C LEU A 43 5.77 -1.89 3.54
N ARG A 44 6.97 -2.11 3.01
CA ARG A 44 8.08 -2.66 3.82
C ARG A 44 8.60 -1.63 4.80
N TYR A 45 8.99 -2.08 5.99
CA TYR A 45 9.75 -1.23 6.88
C TYR A 45 11.12 -0.96 6.26
N GLY A 46 11.45 0.31 6.08
CA GLY A 46 12.81 0.70 5.72
C GLY A 46 13.75 0.45 6.90
N VAL A 47 14.99 0.03 6.61
CA VAL A 47 16.06 0.21 7.57
C VAL A 47 16.32 1.71 7.68
N ALA A 48 16.08 2.27 8.87
CA ALA A 48 16.45 3.65 9.13
C ALA A 48 17.98 3.73 9.13
N GLU A 49 18.57 4.09 7.99
CA GLU A 49 19.99 4.40 7.92
C GLU A 49 20.24 5.59 8.83
N THR A 50 20.98 5.35 9.91
CA THR A 50 21.35 6.41 10.86
C THR A 50 22.33 7.33 10.15
N LEU A 51 21.80 8.39 9.54
CA LEU A 51 22.62 9.48 9.01
C LEU A 51 23.33 10.13 10.20
N ARG A 52 24.61 9.83 10.37
CA ARG A 52 25.47 10.55 11.30
C ARG A 52 25.53 12.01 10.85
N PRO A 53 25.22 12.99 11.72
CA PRO A 53 25.47 14.39 11.36
C PRO A 53 26.98 14.56 11.10
N GLY A 54 27.29 14.99 9.88
CA GLY A 54 28.66 15.30 9.47
C GLY A 54 29.21 16.49 10.25
N ARG A 55 30.47 16.34 10.66
CA ARG A 55 31.27 17.30 11.44
C ARG A 55 31.59 18.57 10.68
#